data_AF-A0A095Z1H5-F1
#
_entry.id   AF-A0A095Z1H5-F1
#
_cell.length_a   1.000
_cell.length_b   1.000
_cell.length_c   1.000
_cell.angle_alpha   90.00
_cell.angle_beta   90.00
_cell.angle_gamma   90.00
#
_symmetry.space_group_name_H-M   'P 1'
#
loop_
_entity.id
_entity.type
_entity.pdbx_description
1 polymer ?
#
loop_
_entity_poly.entity_id
_entity_poly.type
_entity_poly.pdbx_seq_one_letter_code
_entity_poly.pdbx_strand_id
1 'polypeptide(L)'
;MTSKLIETALKTATETREILFDHDAVSRTGELFARVFPGKKVLVVADGNTYGACGDAVVKSLKDAGVEFAADPYIFPGTPTLYGDYDNVSKLREVIRPLGDETVVCSIASGTLNDIAKLASGELGREYMNVCTAASVDGFASFGASISRDGFKITRNCPAPAALVADLEVMANAPQRLTATGYGDLIEKIPAGADWMLADELGIEAIDDYVWSLVQGPLRDTLADPKAIASGDVDAIAKLGEGNIMSGLAMQAAQSSRPASGAGHQFSHVWEMEGHGLDWEPPLSHGFKVGVGTVASCAIWEETLKLDLENLDIEEVVAKQPTKAEVEAKVREIQSERIVDEAVKHTLGKHLEGDELRERLTKIKAAWPKIKERVKDQLVSPEEAARMLKDAKAPYHPEMIEIDWDRFRLTHTKAQQIRPRYTVLDVLADTGMLDEVIERLFAADGYWGKHRHPEA
;
A
#
# COMPACT_ATOMS: atom_id res chain seq x y z
N MET A 1 6.30 11.20 23.11
CA MET A 1 5.10 12.00 22.83
C MET A 1 4.67 11.72 21.41
N THR A 2 3.36 11.58 21.16
CA THR A 2 2.82 11.56 19.78
C THR A 2 3.24 12.85 19.05
N SER A 3 3.63 12.73 17.78
CA SER A 3 4.18 13.87 17.05
C SER A 3 3.10 14.91 16.71
N LYS A 4 3.53 16.16 16.55
CA LYS A 4 2.68 17.27 16.09
C LYS A 4 2.05 17.01 14.71
N LEU A 5 2.70 16.18 13.88
CA LEU A 5 2.21 15.81 12.57
C LEU A 5 1.01 14.86 12.69
N ILE A 6 1.10 13.84 13.56
CA ILE A 6 -0.01 12.94 13.87
C ILE A 6 -1.17 13.72 14.49
N GLU A 7 -0.92 14.60 15.45
CA GLU A 7 -1.97 15.46 16.04
C GLU A 7 -2.69 16.33 15.00
N THR A 8 -1.96 16.80 13.99
CA THR A 8 -2.53 17.57 12.88
C THR A 8 -3.40 16.70 11.99
N ALA A 9 -2.94 15.48 11.65
CA ALA A 9 -3.67 14.54 10.79
C ALA A 9 -4.95 13.99 11.44
N LEU A 10 -4.95 13.80 12.77
CA LEU A 10 -6.14 13.35 13.50
C LEU A 10 -7.32 14.31 13.43
N LYS A 11 -7.11 15.59 13.08
CA LYS A 11 -8.20 16.56 12.92
C LYS A 11 -9.09 16.30 11.70
N THR A 12 -8.57 15.56 10.72
CA THR A 12 -9.27 15.23 9.47
C THR A 12 -9.47 13.72 9.29
N ALA A 13 -9.01 12.91 10.25
CA ALA A 13 -9.27 11.48 10.27
C ALA A 13 -10.78 11.24 10.48
N THR A 14 -11.34 10.30 9.71
CA THR A 14 -12.78 10.02 9.73
C THR A 14 -13.17 9.04 10.84
N GLU A 15 -12.29 8.06 11.15
CA GLU A 15 -12.56 7.06 12.19
C GLU A 15 -11.58 7.13 13.36
N THR A 16 -10.28 7.34 13.10
CA THR A 16 -9.25 7.35 14.15
C THR A 16 -9.33 8.61 15.00
N ARG A 17 -9.60 8.44 16.31
CA ARG A 17 -9.72 9.56 17.25
C ARG A 17 -8.41 9.86 17.97
N GLU A 18 -7.63 8.83 18.27
CA GLU A 18 -6.42 9.00 19.07
C GLU A 18 -5.35 7.97 18.74
N ILE A 19 -4.10 8.43 18.72
CA ILE A 19 -2.93 7.60 18.47
C ILE A 19 -1.92 7.86 19.58
N LEU A 20 -1.49 6.78 20.24
CA LEU A 20 -0.36 6.78 21.14
C LEU A 20 0.85 6.22 20.40
N PHE A 21 1.75 7.11 19.97
CA PHE A 21 2.99 6.75 19.27
C PHE A 21 4.18 7.24 20.09
N ASP A 22 4.85 6.34 20.79
CA ASP A 22 5.84 6.71 21.80
C ASP A 22 6.69 5.53 22.29
N HIS A 23 7.72 5.85 23.07
CA HIS A 23 8.38 4.88 23.95
C HIS A 23 7.41 4.40 25.03
N ASP A 24 7.46 3.11 25.36
CA ASP A 24 6.60 2.48 26.37
C ASP A 24 5.10 2.86 26.19
N ALA A 25 4.65 2.88 24.94
CA ALA A 25 3.25 3.14 24.60
C ALA A 25 2.35 2.00 25.07
N VAL A 26 2.84 0.75 25.07
CA VAL A 26 2.04 -0.41 25.47
C VAL A 26 1.58 -0.34 26.94
N SER A 27 2.37 0.27 27.83
CA SER A 27 2.01 0.40 29.26
C SER A 27 0.81 1.32 29.50
N ARG A 28 0.46 2.15 28.52
CA ARG A 28 -0.67 3.10 28.55
C ARG A 28 -1.86 2.66 27.69
N THR A 29 -1.85 1.43 27.17
CA THR A 29 -2.95 0.89 26.35
C THR A 29 -4.31 0.98 27.05
N GLY A 30 -4.37 0.62 28.34
CA GLY A 30 -5.61 0.65 29.11
C GLY A 30 -6.16 2.05 29.33
N GLU A 31 -5.29 3.03 29.57
CA GLU A 31 -5.68 4.44 29.72
C GLU A 31 -6.28 4.99 28.43
N LEU A 32 -5.66 4.67 27.29
CA LEU A 32 -6.18 5.03 25.97
C LEU A 32 -7.52 4.35 25.69
N PHE A 33 -7.64 3.05 25.96
CA PHE A 33 -8.89 2.32 25.78
C PHE A 33 -10.03 2.94 26.61
N ALA A 34 -9.81 3.19 27.91
CA ALA A 34 -10.83 3.75 28.79
C ALA A 34 -11.30 5.15 28.37
N ARG A 35 -10.39 5.96 27.79
CA ARG A 35 -10.70 7.30 27.28
C ARG A 35 -11.49 7.26 25.98
N VAL A 36 -11.13 6.38 25.05
CA VAL A 36 -11.75 6.30 23.71
C VAL A 36 -13.05 5.49 23.72
N PHE A 37 -13.19 4.53 24.63
CA PHE A 37 -14.33 3.60 24.73
C PHE A 37 -14.91 3.56 26.16
N PRO A 38 -15.42 4.69 26.69
CA PRO A 38 -15.92 4.74 28.07
C PRO A 38 -17.06 3.75 28.31
N GLY A 39 -16.91 2.91 29.32
CA GLY A 39 -17.92 1.91 29.71
C GLY A 39 -18.02 0.68 28.78
N LYS A 40 -17.11 0.52 27.83
CA LYS A 40 -17.03 -0.67 26.96
C LYS A 40 -16.17 -1.76 27.60
N LYS A 41 -16.41 -3.00 27.17
CA LYS A 41 -15.62 -4.18 27.53
C LYS A 41 -14.60 -4.47 26.43
N VAL A 42 -13.45 -5.03 26.79
CA VAL A 42 -12.39 -5.39 25.82
C VAL A 42 -12.41 -6.88 25.51
N LEU A 43 -12.25 -7.23 24.23
CA LEU A 43 -11.73 -8.52 23.81
C LEU A 43 -10.34 -8.31 23.22
N VAL A 44 -9.31 -8.84 23.88
CA VAL A 44 -7.94 -8.85 23.33
C VAL A 44 -7.83 -9.93 22.27
N VAL A 45 -7.37 -9.57 21.07
CA VAL A 45 -7.19 -10.50 19.94
C VAL A 45 -5.75 -10.45 19.47
N ALA A 46 -5.06 -11.58 19.41
CA ALA A 46 -3.66 -11.64 19.01
C ALA A 46 -3.37 -12.96 18.28
N ASP A 47 -2.15 -13.14 17.78
CA ASP A 47 -1.60 -14.47 17.50
C ASP A 47 -0.50 -14.81 18.52
N GLY A 48 -0.01 -16.05 18.50
CA GLY A 48 1.03 -16.48 19.43
C GLY A 48 2.31 -15.62 19.39
N ASN A 49 2.66 -15.05 18.24
CA ASN A 49 3.85 -14.21 18.08
C ASN A 49 3.60 -12.79 18.60
N THR A 50 2.47 -12.18 18.21
CA THR A 50 2.15 -10.80 18.63
C THR A 50 1.77 -10.71 20.10
N TYR A 51 1.09 -11.74 20.65
CA TYR A 51 0.88 -11.85 22.08
C TYR A 51 2.21 -12.06 22.81
N GLY A 52 3.12 -12.88 22.27
CA GLY A 52 4.46 -13.06 22.83
C GLY A 52 5.30 -11.77 22.84
N ALA A 53 5.05 -10.84 21.91
CA ALA A 53 5.78 -9.58 21.81
C ALA A 53 5.39 -8.56 22.90
N CYS A 54 4.08 -8.36 23.14
CA CYS A 54 3.62 -7.35 24.11
C CYS A 54 2.26 -7.66 24.78
N GLY A 55 1.72 -8.87 24.64
CA GLY A 55 0.41 -9.28 25.15
C GLY A 55 0.24 -9.07 26.65
N ASP A 56 1.22 -9.52 27.45
CA ASP A 56 1.15 -9.40 28.90
C ASP A 56 1.17 -7.93 29.36
N ALA A 57 1.95 -7.07 28.71
CA ALA A 57 2.00 -5.64 29.01
C ALA A 57 0.67 -4.95 28.68
N VAL A 58 0.08 -5.27 27.53
CA VAL A 58 -1.24 -4.77 27.11
C VAL A 58 -2.33 -5.21 28.08
N VAL A 59 -2.40 -6.51 28.40
CA VAL A 59 -3.40 -7.06 29.33
C VAL A 59 -3.24 -6.46 30.72
N LYS A 60 -2.01 -6.28 31.21
CA LYS A 60 -1.74 -5.62 32.48
C LYS A 60 -2.24 -4.16 32.46
N SER A 61 -1.90 -3.40 31.43
CA SER A 61 -2.33 -2.00 31.29
C SER A 61 -3.85 -1.86 31.29
N LEU A 62 -4.57 -2.72 30.54
CA LEU A 62 -6.04 -2.77 30.53
C LEU A 62 -6.63 -3.05 31.91
N LYS A 63 -6.07 -4.02 32.65
CA LYS A 63 -6.51 -4.36 34.01
C LYS A 63 -6.25 -3.22 35.00
N ASP A 64 -5.08 -2.60 34.95
CA ASP A 64 -4.71 -1.49 35.84
C ASP A 64 -5.60 -0.26 35.61
N ALA A 65 -6.05 -0.03 34.38
CA ALA A 65 -7.02 1.01 34.02
C ALA A 65 -8.49 0.64 34.38
N GLY A 66 -8.73 -0.55 34.93
CA GLY A 66 -10.07 -1.00 35.33
C GLY A 66 -10.98 -1.38 34.15
N VAL A 67 -10.42 -1.68 32.98
CA VAL A 67 -11.21 -2.10 31.81
C VAL A 67 -11.76 -3.52 32.03
N GLU A 68 -13.08 -3.68 31.89
CA GLU A 68 -13.73 -4.99 31.99
C GLU A 68 -13.44 -5.84 30.74
N PHE A 69 -13.10 -7.11 30.91
CA PHE A 69 -12.87 -8.04 29.81
C PHE A 69 -14.18 -8.75 29.44
N ALA A 70 -14.52 -8.74 28.15
CA ALA A 70 -15.70 -9.45 27.63
C ALA A 70 -15.52 -10.98 27.65
N ALA A 71 -14.28 -11.44 27.47
CA ALA A 71 -13.84 -12.83 27.56
C ALA A 71 -12.31 -12.88 27.76
N ASP A 72 -11.77 -14.08 27.96
CA ASP A 72 -10.33 -14.31 27.90
C ASP A 72 -9.76 -13.92 26.52
N PRO A 73 -8.48 -13.49 26.43
CA PRO A 73 -7.84 -13.16 25.15
C PRO A 73 -8.01 -14.27 24.10
N TYR A 74 -8.42 -13.89 22.89
CA TYR A 74 -8.54 -14.81 21.77
C TYR A 74 -7.24 -14.83 20.97
N ILE A 75 -6.51 -15.94 21.04
CA ILE A 75 -5.17 -16.08 20.46
C ILE A 75 -5.19 -17.06 19.29
N PHE A 76 -4.95 -16.56 18.08
CA PHE A 76 -4.69 -17.39 16.92
C PHE A 76 -3.34 -18.13 17.05
N PRO A 77 -3.17 -19.30 16.40
CA PRO A 77 -1.85 -19.93 16.30
C PRO A 77 -0.83 -18.98 15.64
N GLY A 78 0.40 -18.95 16.18
CA GLY A 78 1.51 -18.21 15.57
C GLY A 78 2.19 -18.95 14.41
N THR A 79 1.87 -20.23 14.21
CA THR A 79 2.40 -21.07 13.11
C THR A 79 1.35 -22.14 12.72
N PRO A 80 1.09 -22.38 11.41
CA PRO A 80 1.58 -21.61 10.25
C PRO A 80 1.18 -20.14 10.33
N THR A 81 1.84 -19.27 9.56
CA THR A 81 1.56 -17.84 9.61
C THR A 81 0.09 -17.59 9.31
N LEU A 82 -0.56 -16.75 10.14
CA LEU A 82 -1.97 -16.43 9.96
C LEU A 82 -2.19 -15.79 8.59
N TYR A 83 -3.12 -16.33 7.82
CA TYR A 83 -3.45 -15.85 6.50
C TYR A 83 -4.65 -14.90 6.52
N GLY A 84 -4.57 -13.81 5.75
CA GLY A 84 -5.60 -12.79 5.65
C GLY A 84 -6.72 -13.23 4.72
N ASP A 85 -7.44 -14.29 5.10
CA ASP A 85 -8.62 -14.79 4.38
C ASP A 85 -9.93 -14.49 5.10
N TYR A 86 -11.01 -14.61 4.34
CA TYR A 86 -12.36 -14.41 4.85
C TYR A 86 -12.79 -15.48 5.86
N ASP A 87 -12.14 -16.66 5.85
CA ASP A 87 -12.42 -17.72 6.82
C ASP A 87 -11.96 -17.30 8.22
N ASN A 88 -10.77 -16.72 8.35
CA ASN A 88 -10.26 -16.20 9.62
C ASN A 88 -11.04 -14.97 10.09
N VAL A 89 -11.48 -14.11 9.16
CA VAL A 89 -12.44 -13.02 9.46
C VAL A 89 -13.73 -13.60 10.02
N SER A 90 -14.30 -14.61 9.38
CA SER A 90 -15.55 -15.24 9.80
C SER A 90 -15.39 -15.92 11.17
N LYS A 91 -14.29 -16.64 11.40
CA LYS A 91 -13.98 -17.25 12.71
C LYS A 91 -13.95 -16.19 13.82
N LEU A 92 -13.22 -15.10 13.62
CA LEU A 92 -13.14 -14.03 14.61
C LEU A 92 -14.50 -13.34 14.81
N ARG A 93 -15.22 -13.05 13.72
CA ARG A 93 -16.55 -12.44 13.79
C ARG A 93 -17.52 -13.27 14.62
N GLU A 94 -17.54 -14.59 14.44
CA GLU A 94 -18.42 -15.48 15.22
C GLU A 94 -18.00 -15.61 16.69
N VAL A 95 -16.74 -15.34 17.03
CA VAL A 95 -16.28 -15.20 18.43
C VAL A 95 -16.77 -13.88 19.04
N ILE A 96 -16.73 -12.77 18.29
CA ILE A 96 -17.11 -11.43 18.78
C ILE A 96 -18.64 -11.28 18.91
N ARG A 97 -19.40 -11.86 17.96
CA ARG A 97 -20.85 -11.71 17.84
C ARG A 97 -21.62 -11.95 19.16
N PRO A 98 -21.42 -13.06 19.91
CA PRO A 98 -22.17 -13.33 21.13
C PRO A 98 -21.77 -12.48 22.34
N LEU A 99 -20.69 -11.69 22.26
CA LEU A 99 -20.17 -10.90 23.40
C LEU A 99 -20.86 -9.54 23.62
N GLY A 100 -21.96 -9.27 22.91
CA GLY A 100 -22.72 -8.02 23.06
C GLY A 100 -22.08 -6.79 22.39
N ASP A 101 -22.89 -5.74 22.19
CA ASP A 101 -22.50 -4.50 21.49
C ASP A 101 -21.64 -3.55 22.35
N GLU A 102 -21.47 -3.90 23.63
CA GLU A 102 -20.53 -3.27 24.54
C GLU A 102 -19.08 -3.75 24.37
N THR A 103 -18.85 -4.81 23.58
CA THR A 103 -17.51 -5.36 23.36
C THR A 103 -16.78 -4.65 22.22
N VAL A 104 -15.58 -4.17 22.52
CA VAL A 104 -14.62 -3.58 21.57
C VAL A 104 -13.42 -4.51 21.44
N VAL A 105 -13.03 -4.81 20.21
CA VAL A 105 -11.82 -5.58 19.93
C VAL A 105 -10.59 -4.69 20.13
N CYS A 106 -9.62 -5.18 20.90
CA CYS A 106 -8.27 -4.62 20.96
C CYS A 106 -7.33 -5.65 20.32
N SER A 107 -6.98 -5.46 19.06
CA SER A 107 -6.04 -6.34 18.37
C SER A 107 -4.60 -6.00 18.75
N ILE A 108 -3.78 -7.02 18.99
CA ILE A 108 -2.32 -6.89 19.11
C ILE A 108 -1.75 -7.48 17.83
N ALA A 109 -1.48 -6.62 16.85
CA ALA A 109 -1.31 -7.03 15.46
C ALA A 109 -0.54 -5.98 14.64
N SER A 110 -0.11 -6.34 13.43
CA SER A 110 0.38 -5.36 12.44
C SER A 110 -0.46 -5.44 11.17
N GLY A 111 0.00 -6.05 10.05
CA GLY A 111 -0.79 -6.13 8.82
C GLY A 111 -1.97 -7.11 8.88
N THR A 112 -1.70 -8.41 8.67
CA THR A 112 -2.73 -9.43 8.43
C THR A 112 -3.78 -9.57 9.53
N LEU A 113 -3.36 -9.72 10.79
CA LEU A 113 -4.28 -9.91 11.90
C LEU A 113 -5.10 -8.64 12.19
N ASN A 114 -4.54 -7.45 11.97
CA ASN A 114 -5.29 -6.21 12.08
C ASN A 114 -6.39 -6.16 11.02
N ASP A 115 -6.10 -6.51 9.77
CA ASP A 115 -7.13 -6.55 8.72
C ASP A 115 -8.25 -7.56 9.03
N ILE A 116 -7.91 -8.69 9.65
CA ILE A 116 -8.89 -9.67 10.14
C ILE A 116 -9.77 -9.05 11.24
N ALA A 117 -9.17 -8.42 12.26
CA ALA A 117 -9.88 -7.79 13.37
C ALA A 117 -10.73 -6.58 12.93
N LYS A 118 -10.17 -5.76 12.03
CA LYS A 118 -10.80 -4.59 11.41
C LYS A 118 -12.05 -5.00 10.65
N LEU A 119 -11.94 -5.98 9.75
CA LEU A 119 -13.08 -6.42 8.96
C LEU A 119 -14.13 -7.16 9.83
N ALA A 120 -13.70 -8.02 10.76
CA ALA A 120 -14.62 -8.72 11.64
C ALA A 120 -15.44 -7.76 12.51
N SER A 121 -14.81 -6.72 13.08
CA SER A 121 -15.50 -5.67 13.84
C SER A 121 -16.40 -4.82 12.94
N GLY A 122 -15.90 -4.44 11.76
CA GLY A 122 -16.64 -3.65 10.77
C GLY A 122 -17.91 -4.32 10.27
N GLU A 123 -17.89 -5.64 10.02
CA GLU A 123 -19.08 -6.40 9.60
C GLU A 123 -20.13 -6.52 10.72
N LEU A 124 -19.75 -6.28 11.97
CA LEU A 124 -20.66 -6.18 13.12
C LEU A 124 -21.09 -4.72 13.39
N GLY A 125 -20.61 -3.74 12.61
CA GLY A 125 -20.86 -2.32 12.85
C GLY A 125 -20.22 -1.80 14.14
N ARG A 126 -19.14 -2.43 14.60
CA ARG A 126 -18.45 -2.12 15.86
C ARG A 126 -17.09 -1.48 15.58
N GLU A 127 -16.75 -0.51 16.43
CA GLU A 127 -15.40 0.06 16.46
C GLU A 127 -14.39 -0.95 17.04
N TYR A 128 -13.11 -0.72 16.72
CA TYR A 128 -12.01 -1.49 17.27
C TYR A 128 -10.80 -0.59 17.54
N MET A 129 -9.86 -1.13 18.31
CA MET A 129 -8.57 -0.56 18.63
C MET A 129 -7.46 -1.51 18.17
N ASN A 130 -6.32 -0.96 17.76
CA ASN A 130 -5.14 -1.74 17.41
C ASN A 130 -3.93 -1.35 18.27
N VAL A 131 -3.18 -2.34 18.73
CA VAL A 131 -1.83 -2.22 19.28
C VAL A 131 -0.88 -2.76 18.22
N CYS A 132 -0.26 -1.83 17.49
CA CYS A 132 0.61 -2.11 16.37
C CYS A 132 1.95 -2.70 16.84
N THR A 133 2.29 -3.89 16.35
CA THR A 133 3.52 -4.61 16.75
C THR A 133 4.69 -4.48 15.77
N ALA A 134 4.48 -3.89 14.59
CA ALA A 134 5.53 -3.73 13.58
C ALA A 134 5.19 -2.61 12.58
N ALA A 135 6.20 -1.90 12.06
CA ALA A 135 6.06 -0.95 10.96
C ALA A 135 5.98 -1.69 9.61
N SER A 136 4.94 -2.49 9.37
CA SER A 136 4.93 -3.45 8.24
C SER A 136 4.13 -3.03 7.00
N VAL A 137 3.20 -2.08 7.14
CA VAL A 137 2.32 -1.55 6.08
C VAL A 137 1.58 -0.33 6.62
N ASP A 138 1.08 0.57 5.78
CA ASP A 138 0.21 1.67 6.23
C ASP A 138 -1.21 1.24 6.66
N GLY A 139 -1.63 0.03 6.28
CA GLY A 139 -2.95 -0.53 6.54
C GLY A 139 -3.38 -0.59 8.02
N PHE A 140 -2.46 -0.54 8.99
CA PHE A 140 -2.83 -0.51 10.41
C PHE A 140 -3.36 0.84 10.89
N ALA A 141 -3.29 1.88 10.07
CA ALA A 141 -3.85 3.21 10.34
C ALA A 141 -4.87 3.67 9.27
N SER A 142 -5.14 2.85 8.25
CA SER A 142 -6.06 3.18 7.15
C SER A 142 -7.43 2.53 7.31
N PHE A 143 -8.41 3.05 6.57
CA PHE A 143 -9.64 2.34 6.26
C PHE A 143 -9.38 1.22 5.24
N GLY A 144 -10.30 0.26 5.17
CA GLY A 144 -10.21 -0.90 4.29
C GLY A 144 -9.29 -2.00 4.82
N ALA A 145 -9.59 -3.24 4.45
CA ALA A 145 -8.81 -4.43 4.82
C ALA A 145 -8.50 -5.26 3.57
N SER A 146 -7.25 -5.67 3.41
CA SER A 146 -6.79 -6.47 2.28
C SER A 146 -7.00 -7.95 2.58
N ILE A 147 -8.19 -8.45 2.26
CA ILE A 147 -8.65 -9.80 2.62
C ILE A 147 -8.87 -10.64 1.37
N SER A 148 -8.37 -11.88 1.43
CA SER A 148 -8.56 -12.89 0.40
C SER A 148 -9.89 -13.60 0.57
N ARG A 149 -10.60 -13.79 -0.54
CA ARG A 149 -11.81 -14.62 -0.60
C ARG A 149 -11.82 -15.38 -1.92
N ASP A 150 -12.06 -16.68 -1.88
CA ASP A 150 -12.06 -17.55 -3.06
C ASP A 150 -10.76 -17.44 -3.90
N GLY A 151 -9.63 -17.27 -3.21
CA GLY A 151 -8.31 -17.09 -3.82
C GLY A 151 -8.02 -15.69 -4.36
N PHE A 152 -8.90 -14.71 -4.12
CA PHE A 152 -8.78 -13.35 -4.62
C PHE A 152 -8.60 -12.33 -3.49
N LYS A 153 -7.48 -11.60 -3.51
CA LYS A 153 -7.20 -10.54 -2.53
C LYS A 153 -7.88 -9.25 -2.96
N ILE A 154 -8.83 -8.77 -2.16
CA ILE A 154 -9.53 -7.51 -2.37
C ILE A 154 -9.46 -6.63 -1.14
N THR A 155 -9.35 -5.33 -1.38
CA THR A 155 -9.59 -4.33 -0.34
C THR A 155 -11.10 -4.27 -0.08
N ARG A 156 -11.52 -4.78 1.09
CA ARG A 156 -12.91 -4.70 1.54
C ARG A 156 -13.08 -3.45 2.39
N ASN A 157 -14.12 -2.67 2.10
CA ASN A 157 -14.41 -1.47 2.87
C ASN A 157 -14.73 -1.83 4.33
N CYS A 158 -14.03 -1.21 5.26
CA CYS A 158 -14.23 -1.33 6.71
C CYS A 158 -13.54 -0.13 7.40
N PRO A 159 -13.99 0.27 8.60
CA PRO A 159 -13.49 1.46 9.28
C PRO A 159 -12.01 1.32 9.70
N ALA A 160 -11.29 2.44 9.76
CA ALA A 160 -9.97 2.49 10.39
C ALA A 160 -10.07 2.25 11.92
N PRO A 161 -8.96 1.97 12.64
CA PRO A 161 -9.04 1.81 14.09
C PRO A 161 -9.43 3.12 14.75
N ALA A 162 -10.36 3.08 15.71
CA ALA A 162 -10.76 4.26 16.47
C ALA A 162 -9.66 4.73 17.43
N ALA A 163 -8.79 3.81 17.87
CA ALA A 163 -7.57 4.11 18.60
C ALA A 163 -6.40 3.22 18.13
N LEU A 164 -5.19 3.77 18.13
CA LEU A 164 -3.95 3.07 17.80
C LEU A 164 -2.91 3.25 18.90
N VAL A 165 -2.28 2.16 19.34
CA VAL A 165 -1.04 2.18 20.13
C VAL A 165 0.08 1.68 19.24
N ALA A 166 1.18 2.41 19.17
CA ALA A 166 2.36 2.01 18.42
C ALA A 166 3.59 2.32 19.28
N ASP A 167 4.17 1.24 19.81
CA ASP A 167 5.29 1.28 20.76
C ASP A 167 6.61 1.12 20.01
N LEU A 168 7.52 2.06 20.20
CA LEU A 168 8.76 2.14 19.43
C LEU A 168 9.66 0.93 19.67
N GLU A 169 9.79 0.46 20.90
CA GLU A 169 10.58 -0.71 21.24
C GLU A 169 9.96 -2.00 20.68
N VAL A 170 8.63 -2.15 20.76
CA VAL A 170 7.96 -3.33 20.17
C VAL A 170 8.17 -3.35 18.65
N MET A 171 7.98 -2.22 17.98
CA MET A 171 8.15 -2.12 16.53
C MET A 171 9.60 -2.35 16.10
N ALA A 172 10.58 -1.84 16.86
CA ALA A 172 12.00 -2.00 16.57
C ALA A 172 12.49 -3.44 16.77
N ASN A 173 11.90 -4.17 17.72
CA ASN A 173 12.20 -5.58 17.97
C ASN A 173 11.42 -6.55 17.07
N ALA A 174 10.54 -6.05 16.19
CA ALA A 174 9.81 -6.89 15.25
C ALA A 174 10.78 -7.65 14.31
N PRO A 175 10.42 -8.85 13.82
CA PRO A 175 11.24 -9.56 12.84
C PRO A 175 11.60 -8.67 11.65
N GLN A 176 12.88 -8.63 11.27
CA GLN A 176 13.41 -7.73 10.24
C GLN A 176 12.61 -7.75 8.92
N ARG A 177 12.08 -8.93 8.53
CA ARG A 177 11.20 -9.08 7.36
C ARG A 177 9.98 -8.16 7.41
N LEU A 178 9.38 -7.96 8.59
CA LEU A 178 8.22 -7.08 8.79
C LEU A 178 8.59 -5.62 8.60
N THR A 179 9.77 -5.21 9.06
CA THR A 179 10.30 -3.86 8.80
C THR A 179 10.58 -3.64 7.31
N ALA A 180 11.23 -4.60 6.65
CA ALA A 180 11.54 -4.49 5.22
C ALA A 180 10.28 -4.41 4.35
N THR A 181 9.20 -5.11 4.71
CA THR A 181 7.94 -4.98 3.97
C THR A 181 7.33 -3.59 4.17
N GLY A 182 7.37 -2.99 5.36
CA GLY A 182 6.87 -1.63 5.53
C GLY A 182 7.69 -0.60 4.77
N TYR A 183 9.01 -0.78 4.72
CA TYR A 183 9.85 0.07 3.87
C TYR A 183 9.51 -0.09 2.38
N GLY A 184 9.35 -1.34 1.92
CA GLY A 184 9.00 -1.63 0.53
C GLY A 184 7.64 -1.11 0.10
N ASP A 185 6.69 -1.00 1.03
CA ASP A 185 5.39 -0.35 0.81
C ASP A 185 5.50 1.18 0.77
N LEU A 186 6.28 1.76 1.68
CA LEU A 186 6.37 3.20 1.85
C LEU A 186 7.17 3.88 0.75
N ILE A 187 8.21 3.23 0.20
CA ILE A 187 9.03 3.83 -0.87
C ILE A 187 8.21 4.13 -2.14
N GLU A 188 7.14 3.38 -2.39
CA GLU A 188 6.30 3.57 -3.58
C GLU A 188 5.58 4.92 -3.60
N LYS A 189 5.43 5.55 -2.44
CA LYS A 189 4.87 6.90 -2.33
C LYS A 189 5.68 7.91 -3.16
N ILE A 190 6.95 7.62 -3.46
CA ILE A 190 7.78 8.43 -4.36
C ILE A 190 7.18 8.49 -5.78
N PRO A 191 7.13 7.39 -6.57
CA PRO A 191 6.52 7.43 -7.89
C PRO A 191 5.00 7.59 -7.86
N ALA A 192 4.29 7.19 -6.80
CA ALA A 192 2.86 7.48 -6.69
C ALA A 192 2.56 8.99 -6.59
N GLY A 193 3.44 9.75 -5.91
CA GLY A 193 3.39 11.21 -5.92
C GLY A 193 3.55 11.78 -7.32
N ALA A 194 4.47 11.22 -8.13
CA ALA A 194 4.65 11.61 -9.52
C ALA A 194 3.42 11.29 -10.39
N ASP A 195 2.81 10.11 -10.20
CA ASP A 195 1.55 9.74 -10.86
C ASP A 195 0.41 10.70 -10.49
N TRP A 196 0.38 11.22 -9.26
CA TRP A 196 -0.63 12.19 -8.84
C TRP A 196 -0.37 13.59 -9.41
N MET A 197 0.89 14.05 -9.41
CA MET A 197 1.28 15.29 -10.09
C MET A 197 0.91 15.26 -11.58
N LEU A 198 1.13 14.13 -12.24
CA LEU A 198 0.73 13.91 -13.62
C LEU A 198 -0.80 14.05 -13.80
N ALA A 199 -1.58 13.37 -12.97
CA ALA A 199 -3.04 13.44 -13.07
C ALA A 199 -3.60 14.84 -12.76
N ASP A 200 -2.97 15.55 -11.83
CA ASP A 200 -3.31 16.93 -11.45
C ASP A 200 -3.06 17.91 -12.61
N GLU A 201 -1.89 17.83 -13.25
CA GLU A 201 -1.55 18.67 -14.40
C GLU A 201 -2.46 18.43 -15.62
N LEU A 202 -2.99 17.22 -15.76
CA LEU A 202 -3.95 16.88 -16.82
C LEU A 202 -5.41 17.19 -16.44
N GLY A 203 -5.67 17.67 -15.22
CA GLY A 203 -7.01 17.96 -14.71
C GLY A 203 -7.88 16.72 -14.51
N ILE A 204 -7.26 15.56 -14.29
CA ILE A 204 -7.94 14.27 -14.09
C ILE A 204 -8.29 14.07 -12.61
N GLU A 205 -7.33 14.31 -11.74
CA GLU A 205 -7.48 14.15 -10.29
C GLU A 205 -6.59 15.18 -9.60
N ALA A 206 -7.22 16.20 -9.02
CA ALA A 206 -6.50 17.30 -8.39
C ALA A 206 -5.71 16.83 -7.15
N ILE A 207 -4.57 17.46 -6.91
CA ILE A 207 -3.88 17.30 -5.63
C ILE A 207 -4.62 18.07 -4.54
N ASP A 208 -4.86 17.40 -3.41
CA ASP A 208 -5.21 18.07 -2.17
C ASP A 208 -3.93 18.40 -1.42
N ASP A 209 -3.60 19.70 -1.29
CA ASP A 209 -2.36 20.18 -0.69
C ASP A 209 -2.17 19.71 0.76
N TYR A 210 -3.27 19.59 1.51
CA TYR A 210 -3.21 19.14 2.89
C TYR A 210 -2.85 17.65 2.93
N VAL A 211 -3.56 16.80 2.20
CA VAL A 211 -3.30 15.36 2.09
C VAL A 211 -1.89 15.10 1.53
N TRP A 212 -1.47 15.87 0.52
CA TRP A 212 -0.11 15.85 -0.01
C TRP A 212 0.92 16.10 1.07
N SER A 213 0.72 17.14 1.90
CA SER A 213 1.66 17.50 2.96
C SER A 213 1.81 16.43 4.04
N LEU A 214 0.80 15.58 4.26
CA LEU A 214 0.85 14.50 5.24
C LEU A 214 1.78 13.36 4.82
N VAL A 215 1.84 13.06 3.52
CA VAL A 215 2.62 11.92 2.99
C VAL A 215 3.91 12.41 2.34
N GLN A 216 3.79 13.26 1.32
CA GLN A 216 4.91 13.66 0.45
C GLN A 216 5.86 14.65 1.13
N GLY A 217 5.35 15.47 2.06
CA GLY A 217 6.15 16.40 2.86
C GLY A 217 7.29 15.72 3.64
N PRO A 218 6.98 14.77 4.55
CA PRO A 218 7.99 14.09 5.36
C PRO A 218 8.69 12.92 4.65
N LEU A 219 8.21 12.48 3.48
CA LEU A 219 8.59 11.20 2.86
C LEU A 219 10.11 10.98 2.75
N ARG A 220 10.86 12.00 2.31
CA ARG A 220 12.31 11.89 2.13
C ARG A 220 13.03 11.66 3.46
N ASP A 221 12.61 12.36 4.52
CA ASP A 221 13.19 12.20 5.85
C ASP A 221 12.85 10.82 6.44
N THR A 222 11.65 10.32 6.14
CA THR A 222 11.22 8.98 6.56
C THR A 222 12.04 7.87 5.92
N LEU A 223 12.42 8.03 4.65
CA LEU A 223 13.18 7.04 3.87
C LEU A 223 14.70 7.25 3.91
N ALA A 224 15.19 8.22 4.68
CA ALA A 224 16.57 8.70 4.57
C ALA A 224 17.65 7.69 5.02
N ASP A 225 17.34 6.78 5.95
CA ASP A 225 18.31 5.83 6.51
C ASP A 225 17.82 4.37 6.46
N PRO A 226 17.78 3.75 5.26
CA PRO A 226 17.34 2.37 5.10
C PRO A 226 18.21 1.36 5.87
N LYS A 227 19.49 1.67 6.13
CA LYS A 227 20.39 0.77 6.86
C LYS A 227 20.08 0.75 8.35
N ALA A 228 19.84 1.93 8.95
CA ALA A 228 19.41 2.03 10.34
C ALA A 228 18.06 1.33 10.54
N ILE A 229 17.11 1.53 9.62
CA ILE A 229 15.82 0.82 9.57
C ILE A 229 16.05 -0.70 9.54
N ALA A 230 16.91 -1.19 8.65
CA ALA A 230 17.20 -2.62 8.55
C ALA A 230 17.84 -3.22 9.81
N SER A 231 18.58 -2.42 10.57
CA SER A 231 19.19 -2.83 11.85
C SER A 231 18.26 -2.77 13.05
N GLY A 232 17.02 -2.28 12.89
CA GLY A 232 16.08 -2.10 13.99
C GLY A 232 16.44 -0.92 14.91
N ASP A 233 17.11 0.10 14.37
CA ASP A 233 17.39 1.33 15.12
C ASP A 233 16.07 2.02 15.51
N VAL A 234 15.89 2.32 16.79
CA VAL A 234 14.60 2.78 17.33
C VAL A 234 14.16 4.11 16.71
N ASP A 235 15.08 5.06 16.52
CA ASP A 235 14.77 6.36 15.93
C ASP A 235 14.42 6.24 14.44
N ALA A 236 15.14 5.38 13.72
CA ALA A 236 14.85 5.09 12.31
C ALA A 236 13.50 4.37 12.15
N ILE A 237 13.19 3.41 13.02
CA ILE A 237 11.89 2.72 13.07
C ILE A 237 10.78 3.69 13.45
N ALA A 238 11.03 4.65 14.33
CA ALA A 238 10.06 5.69 14.68
C ALA A 238 9.67 6.51 13.43
N LYS A 239 10.64 6.89 12.60
CA LYS A 239 10.34 7.58 11.34
C LYS A 239 9.52 6.72 10.38
N LEU A 240 9.91 5.46 10.19
CA LEU A 240 9.18 4.52 9.33
C LEU A 240 7.74 4.29 9.83
N GLY A 241 7.59 4.09 11.14
CA GLY A 241 6.30 3.92 11.80
C GLY A 241 5.40 5.15 11.62
N GLU A 242 5.95 6.36 11.85
CA GLU A 242 5.25 7.61 11.61
C GLU A 242 4.82 7.74 10.14
N GLY A 243 5.70 7.47 9.18
CA GLY A 243 5.35 7.55 7.76
C GLY A 243 4.19 6.61 7.36
N ASN A 244 4.18 5.39 7.88
CA ASN A 244 3.09 4.44 7.66
C ASN A 244 1.77 4.90 8.32
N ILE A 245 1.84 5.44 9.55
CA ILE A 245 0.68 6.04 10.22
C ILE A 245 0.12 7.20 9.40
N MET A 246 1.00 8.10 8.95
CA MET A 246 0.63 9.27 8.17
C MET A 246 0.03 8.91 6.81
N SER A 247 0.55 7.87 6.15
CA SER A 247 -0.06 7.31 4.92
C SER A 247 -1.50 6.85 5.18
N GLY A 248 -1.73 6.08 6.26
CA GLY A 248 -3.07 5.62 6.63
C GLY A 248 -4.05 6.76 6.98
N LEU A 249 -3.59 7.77 7.72
CA LEU A 249 -4.38 8.96 8.05
C LEU A 249 -4.67 9.84 6.82
N ALA A 250 -3.72 9.97 5.90
CA ALA A 250 -3.91 10.68 4.65
C ALA A 250 -4.96 9.99 3.77
N MET A 251 -4.97 8.65 3.76
CA MET A 251 -6.03 7.89 3.09
C MET A 251 -7.40 8.18 3.72
N GLN A 252 -7.52 8.19 5.06
CA GLN A 252 -8.77 8.58 5.73
C GLN A 252 -9.21 9.99 5.34
N ALA A 253 -8.30 10.97 5.35
CA ALA A 253 -8.63 12.35 4.97
C ALA A 253 -9.09 12.45 3.51
N ALA A 254 -8.46 11.70 2.60
CA ALA A 254 -8.79 11.71 1.17
C ALA A 254 -9.97 10.81 0.78
N GLN A 255 -10.38 9.89 1.66
CA GLN A 255 -11.29 8.77 1.34
C GLN A 255 -10.85 8.02 0.07
N SER A 256 -9.53 7.93 -0.15
CA SER A 256 -8.91 7.38 -1.35
C SER A 256 -7.51 6.88 -1.02
N SER A 257 -7.07 5.80 -1.68
CA SER A 257 -5.67 5.35 -1.59
C SER A 257 -4.72 6.15 -2.48
N ARG A 258 -5.19 7.18 -3.20
CA ARG A 258 -4.36 7.99 -4.11
C ARG A 258 -3.08 8.55 -3.48
N PRO A 259 -3.07 9.05 -2.22
CA PRO A 259 -1.85 9.59 -1.61
C PRO A 259 -0.75 8.55 -1.40
N ALA A 260 -1.14 7.27 -1.37
CA ALA A 260 -0.32 6.15 -0.91
C ALA A 260 -0.02 5.12 -2.01
N SER A 261 -0.59 5.27 -3.22
CA SER A 261 -0.59 4.20 -4.20
C SER A 261 -0.63 4.71 -5.64
N GLY A 262 0.29 4.22 -6.49
CA GLY A 262 0.40 4.51 -7.91
C GLY A 262 0.68 3.25 -8.73
N ALA A 263 1.49 3.39 -9.77
CA ALA A 263 1.83 2.29 -10.67
C ALA A 263 2.58 1.15 -9.97
N GLY A 264 3.44 1.42 -8.99
CA GLY A 264 4.17 0.37 -8.26
C GLY A 264 3.23 -0.56 -7.49
N HIS A 265 2.17 -0.03 -6.88
CA HIS A 265 1.11 -0.84 -6.31
C HIS A 265 0.33 -1.64 -7.36
N GLN A 266 0.15 -1.11 -8.58
CA GLN A 266 -0.54 -1.86 -9.63
C GLN A 266 0.22 -3.14 -10.02
N PHE A 267 1.56 -3.11 -10.07
CA PHE A 267 2.38 -4.32 -10.23
C PHE A 267 2.13 -5.32 -9.09
N SER A 268 2.21 -4.85 -7.85
CA SER A 268 1.96 -5.69 -6.67
C SER A 268 0.58 -6.36 -6.71
N HIS A 269 -0.45 -5.58 -7.01
CA HIS A 269 -1.82 -6.07 -7.10
C HIS A 269 -1.99 -7.13 -8.19
N VAL A 270 -1.35 -7.01 -9.37
CA VAL A 270 -1.38 -8.07 -10.39
C VAL A 270 -0.90 -9.39 -9.78
N TRP A 271 0.26 -9.39 -9.12
CA TRP A 271 0.81 -10.61 -8.53
C TRP A 271 -0.03 -11.13 -7.35
N GLU A 272 -0.61 -10.26 -6.53
CA GLU A 272 -1.54 -10.66 -5.46
C GLU A 272 -2.80 -11.32 -6.00
N MET A 273 -3.38 -10.77 -7.06
CA MET A 273 -4.58 -11.30 -7.69
C MET A 273 -4.33 -12.60 -8.45
N GLU A 274 -3.09 -12.82 -8.92
CA GLU A 274 -2.63 -14.10 -9.48
C GLU A 274 -2.27 -15.14 -8.40
N GLY A 275 -2.33 -14.77 -7.12
CA GLY A 275 -2.02 -15.66 -6.00
C GLY A 275 -0.53 -15.91 -5.79
N HIS A 276 0.33 -15.02 -6.27
CA HIS A 276 1.79 -15.19 -6.22
C HIS A 276 2.33 -15.17 -4.78
N GLY A 277 3.04 -16.23 -4.42
CA GLY A 277 3.68 -16.41 -3.11
C GLY A 277 2.69 -16.61 -1.95
N LEU A 278 1.43 -16.98 -2.24
CA LEU A 278 0.44 -17.32 -1.22
C LEU A 278 0.73 -18.66 -0.53
N ASP A 279 1.42 -19.56 -1.23
CA ASP A 279 1.85 -20.88 -0.78
C ASP A 279 3.19 -20.87 -0.03
N TRP A 280 3.83 -19.69 0.08
CA TRP A 280 5.06 -19.53 0.84
C TRP A 280 4.78 -19.46 2.34
N GLU A 281 5.75 -19.84 3.17
CA GLU A 281 5.66 -19.74 4.63
C GLU A 281 6.89 -18.96 5.16
N PRO A 282 6.71 -17.71 5.62
CA PRO A 282 5.47 -16.91 5.58
C PRO A 282 5.09 -16.47 4.15
N PRO A 283 3.80 -16.20 3.86
CA PRO A 283 3.35 -15.73 2.55
C PRO A 283 4.10 -14.48 2.08
N LEU A 284 4.37 -14.38 0.77
CA LEU A 284 5.04 -13.22 0.18
C LEU A 284 4.25 -11.94 0.48
N SER A 285 4.89 -10.99 1.16
CA SER A 285 4.21 -9.81 1.67
C SER A 285 3.87 -8.80 0.58
N HIS A 286 2.88 -7.96 0.86
CA HIS A 286 2.47 -6.86 -0.01
C HIS A 286 3.63 -5.90 -0.29
N GLY A 287 4.31 -5.40 0.74
CA GLY A 287 5.39 -4.44 0.58
C GLY A 287 6.63 -4.97 -0.15
N PHE A 288 6.87 -6.29 -0.16
CA PHE A 288 7.92 -6.89 -0.99
C PHE A 288 7.59 -6.82 -2.48
N LYS A 289 6.32 -7.07 -2.83
CA LYS A 289 5.81 -6.91 -4.18
C LYS A 289 5.80 -5.44 -4.59
N VAL A 290 5.32 -4.55 -3.71
CA VAL A 290 5.31 -3.09 -3.95
C VAL A 290 6.73 -2.54 -4.12
N GLY A 291 7.71 -3.02 -3.36
CA GLY A 291 9.11 -2.63 -3.52
C GLY A 291 9.65 -2.90 -4.93
N VAL A 292 9.46 -4.13 -5.45
CA VAL A 292 9.84 -4.46 -6.83
C VAL A 292 9.03 -3.64 -7.85
N GLY A 293 7.73 -3.44 -7.60
CA GLY A 293 6.88 -2.58 -8.42
C GLY A 293 7.33 -1.12 -8.43
N THR A 294 7.92 -0.62 -7.35
CA THR A 294 8.47 0.74 -7.25
C THR A 294 9.65 0.92 -8.20
N VAL A 295 10.57 -0.06 -8.23
CA VAL A 295 11.70 -0.04 -9.17
C VAL A 295 11.19 -0.03 -10.62
N ALA A 296 10.19 -0.86 -10.93
CA ALA A 296 9.57 -0.86 -12.25
C ALA A 296 8.90 0.48 -12.59
N SER A 297 8.18 1.07 -11.65
CA SER A 297 7.54 2.37 -11.84
C SER A 297 8.56 3.49 -12.08
N CYS A 298 9.66 3.54 -11.31
CA CYS A 298 10.76 4.48 -11.53
C CYS A 298 11.40 4.28 -12.92
N ALA A 299 11.62 3.04 -13.35
CA ALA A 299 12.22 2.75 -14.66
C ALA A 299 11.29 3.19 -15.81
N ILE A 300 9.99 2.93 -15.69
CA ILE A 300 8.98 3.38 -16.67
C ILE A 300 8.95 4.91 -16.73
N TRP A 301 8.94 5.58 -15.57
CA TRP A 301 9.03 7.04 -15.51
C TRP A 301 10.29 7.57 -16.19
N GLU A 302 11.45 6.97 -15.92
CA GLU A 302 12.71 7.39 -16.52
C GLU A 302 12.69 7.31 -18.06
N GLU A 303 12.19 6.20 -18.62
CA GLU A 303 12.03 6.06 -20.07
C GLU A 303 10.97 6.99 -20.65
N THR A 304 9.86 7.19 -19.93
CA THR A 304 8.77 8.08 -20.37
C THR A 304 9.26 9.53 -20.46
N LEU A 305 10.09 9.99 -19.52
CA LEU A 305 10.65 11.34 -19.52
C LEU A 305 11.60 11.60 -20.70
N LYS A 306 12.11 10.56 -21.36
CA LYS A 306 12.94 10.65 -22.57
C LYS A 306 12.10 10.82 -23.86
N LEU A 307 10.78 10.64 -23.79
CA LEU A 307 9.88 10.77 -24.94
C LEU A 307 9.61 12.23 -25.32
N ASP A 308 9.53 12.48 -26.62
CA ASP A 308 9.18 13.80 -27.17
C ASP A 308 7.65 13.96 -27.32
N LEU A 309 6.95 13.96 -26.18
CA LEU A 309 5.49 14.17 -26.18
C LEU A 309 5.09 15.61 -26.52
N GLU A 310 6.03 16.56 -26.48
CA GLU A 310 5.82 17.95 -26.90
C GLU A 310 5.64 18.09 -28.41
N ASN A 311 6.18 17.16 -29.20
CA ASN A 311 6.03 17.13 -30.66
C ASN A 311 5.18 15.95 -31.15
N LEU A 312 4.36 15.36 -30.27
CA LEU A 312 3.49 14.23 -30.62
C LEU A 312 2.61 14.56 -31.84
N ASP A 313 2.59 13.66 -32.82
CA ASP A 313 1.63 13.68 -33.92
C ASP A 313 0.30 13.09 -33.42
N ILE A 314 -0.60 13.98 -33.01
CA ILE A 314 -1.88 13.61 -32.41
C ILE A 314 -2.76 12.84 -33.40
N GLU A 315 -2.77 13.23 -34.68
CA GLU A 315 -3.63 12.60 -35.66
C GLU A 315 -3.13 11.19 -36.00
N GLU A 316 -1.81 10.98 -36.01
CA GLU A 316 -1.24 9.65 -36.16
C GLU A 316 -1.62 8.72 -35.00
N VAL A 317 -1.55 9.19 -33.75
CA VAL A 317 -1.94 8.39 -32.57
C VAL A 317 -3.43 8.06 -32.61
N VAL A 318 -4.29 9.06 -32.88
CA VAL A 318 -5.74 8.84 -32.97
C VAL A 318 -6.10 7.86 -34.10
N ALA A 319 -5.41 7.93 -35.25
CA ALA A 319 -5.64 7.03 -36.37
C ALA A 319 -5.20 5.58 -36.10
N LYS A 320 -4.21 5.38 -35.23
CA LYS A 320 -3.67 4.07 -34.84
C LYS A 320 -4.32 3.49 -33.58
N GLN A 321 -5.17 4.26 -32.89
CA GLN A 321 -5.78 3.81 -31.65
C GLN A 321 -6.63 2.55 -31.90
N PRO A 322 -6.40 1.45 -31.16
CA PRO A 322 -7.23 0.26 -31.28
C PRO A 322 -8.67 0.56 -30.87
N THR A 323 -9.60 -0.13 -31.51
CA THR A 323 -11.01 -0.09 -31.14
C THR A 323 -11.23 -0.70 -29.76
N LYS A 324 -12.30 -0.30 -29.05
CA LYS A 324 -12.73 -0.93 -27.79
C LYS A 324 -12.80 -2.47 -27.87
N ALA A 325 -13.24 -3.01 -29.00
CA ALA A 325 -13.33 -4.46 -29.21
C ALA A 325 -11.94 -5.13 -29.27
N GLU A 326 -10.96 -4.49 -29.92
CA GLU A 326 -9.58 -4.97 -29.97
C GLU A 326 -8.90 -4.86 -28.60
N VAL A 327 -9.13 -3.77 -27.88
CA VAL A 327 -8.63 -3.59 -26.51
C VAL A 327 -9.21 -4.65 -25.58
N GLU A 328 -10.52 -4.88 -25.61
CA GLU A 328 -11.16 -5.93 -24.82
C GLU A 328 -10.57 -7.30 -25.16
N ALA A 329 -10.39 -7.63 -26.45
CA ALA A 329 -9.80 -8.89 -26.87
C ALA A 329 -8.38 -9.06 -26.31
N LYS A 330 -7.52 -8.03 -26.39
CA LYS A 330 -6.14 -8.07 -25.84
C LYS A 330 -6.15 -8.26 -24.32
N VAL A 331 -7.03 -7.56 -23.59
CA VAL A 331 -7.16 -7.74 -22.14
C VAL A 331 -7.58 -9.18 -21.81
N ARG A 332 -8.58 -9.71 -22.54
CA ARG A 332 -9.07 -11.09 -22.35
C ARG A 332 -8.04 -12.16 -22.69
N GLU A 333 -7.13 -11.88 -23.61
CA GLU A 333 -6.03 -12.79 -23.98
C GLU A 333 -4.98 -12.91 -22.87
N ILE A 334 -4.62 -11.79 -22.22
CA ILE A 334 -3.47 -11.77 -21.30
C ILE A 334 -3.85 -11.92 -19.83
N GLN A 335 -5.06 -11.51 -19.44
CA GLN A 335 -5.49 -11.55 -18.05
C GLN A 335 -5.95 -12.95 -17.66
N SER A 336 -5.78 -13.29 -16.38
CA SER A 336 -6.33 -14.55 -15.88
C SER A 336 -7.86 -14.52 -15.87
N GLU A 337 -8.49 -15.67 -16.10
CA GLU A 337 -9.95 -15.83 -16.07
C GLU A 337 -10.59 -15.25 -14.79
N ARG A 338 -9.83 -15.19 -13.69
CA ARG A 338 -10.28 -14.71 -12.38
C ARG A 338 -10.45 -13.20 -12.29
N ILE A 339 -9.70 -12.42 -13.08
CA ILE A 339 -9.70 -10.94 -13.00
C ILE A 339 -10.09 -10.25 -14.30
N VAL A 340 -10.26 -11.03 -15.38
CA VAL A 340 -10.43 -10.52 -16.73
C VAL A 340 -11.59 -9.53 -16.85
N ASP A 341 -12.74 -9.77 -16.22
CA ASP A 341 -13.90 -8.90 -16.37
C ASP A 341 -13.71 -7.53 -15.69
N GLU A 342 -13.12 -7.49 -14.48
CA GLU A 342 -12.77 -6.22 -13.84
C GLU A 342 -11.63 -5.51 -14.58
N ALA A 343 -10.66 -6.26 -15.12
CA ALA A 343 -9.59 -5.68 -15.93
C ALA A 343 -10.14 -5.07 -17.24
N VAL A 344 -11.08 -5.74 -17.91
CA VAL A 344 -11.78 -5.20 -19.09
C VAL A 344 -12.51 -3.92 -18.73
N LYS A 345 -13.29 -3.93 -17.64
CA LYS A 345 -14.02 -2.76 -17.15
C LYS A 345 -13.09 -1.58 -16.86
N HIS A 346 -11.98 -1.79 -16.16
CA HIS A 346 -11.03 -0.73 -15.84
C HIS A 346 -10.28 -0.21 -17.06
N THR A 347 -9.89 -1.11 -17.99
CA THR A 347 -9.20 -0.73 -19.21
C THR A 347 -10.12 0.06 -20.13
N LEU A 348 -11.33 -0.44 -20.41
CA LEU A 348 -12.31 0.25 -21.26
C LEU A 348 -12.83 1.55 -20.63
N GLY A 349 -12.87 1.65 -19.30
CA GLY A 349 -13.22 2.89 -18.61
C GLY A 349 -12.19 4.01 -18.79
N LYS A 350 -10.93 3.67 -19.12
CA LYS A 350 -9.86 4.63 -19.42
C LYS A 350 -9.62 4.81 -20.91
N HIS A 351 -10.05 3.85 -21.74
CA HIS A 351 -9.81 3.86 -23.18
C HIS A 351 -10.64 4.95 -23.89
N LEU A 352 -9.94 5.95 -24.43
CA LEU A 352 -10.52 7.03 -25.21
C LEU A 352 -10.32 6.78 -26.71
N GLU A 353 -11.26 7.28 -27.52
CA GLU A 353 -11.23 7.19 -28.99
C GLU A 353 -11.63 8.55 -29.61
N GLY A 354 -11.22 8.79 -30.85
CA GLY A 354 -11.66 9.96 -31.63
C GLY A 354 -11.36 11.30 -30.94
N ASP A 355 -12.39 12.15 -30.82
CA ASP A 355 -12.26 13.51 -30.28
C ASP A 355 -11.85 13.54 -28.79
N GLU A 356 -12.31 12.58 -27.99
CA GLU A 356 -11.95 12.50 -26.56
C GLU A 356 -10.45 12.19 -26.40
N LEU A 357 -9.93 11.25 -27.19
CA LEU A 357 -8.51 10.94 -27.22
C LEU A 357 -7.70 12.14 -27.73
N ARG A 358 -8.14 12.77 -28.81
CA ARG A 358 -7.49 13.98 -29.35
C ARG A 358 -7.39 15.08 -28.30
N GLU A 359 -8.44 15.31 -27.51
CA GLU A 359 -8.44 16.26 -26.42
C GLU A 359 -7.42 15.88 -25.34
N ARG A 360 -7.40 14.60 -24.94
CA ARG A 360 -6.44 14.08 -23.96
C ARG A 360 -4.99 14.27 -24.43
N LEU A 361 -4.67 13.89 -25.66
CA LEU A 361 -3.35 14.02 -26.25
C LEU A 361 -2.92 15.48 -26.39
N THR A 362 -3.85 16.37 -26.73
CA THR A 362 -3.58 17.82 -26.78
C THR A 362 -3.20 18.35 -25.39
N LYS A 363 -3.91 17.92 -24.34
CA LYS A 363 -3.58 18.27 -22.95
C LYS A 363 -2.23 17.71 -22.53
N ILE A 364 -1.94 16.43 -22.83
CA ILE A 364 -0.64 15.81 -22.55
C ILE A 364 0.48 16.61 -23.22
N LYS A 365 0.38 16.86 -24.52
CA LYS A 365 1.37 17.64 -25.30
C LYS A 365 1.61 19.03 -24.70
N ALA A 366 0.55 19.73 -24.30
CA ALA A 366 0.65 21.08 -23.73
C ALA A 366 1.22 21.09 -22.30
N ALA A 367 0.84 20.12 -21.47
CA ALA A 367 1.26 20.04 -20.07
C ALA A 367 2.63 19.37 -19.87
N TRP A 368 3.13 18.63 -20.87
CA TRP A 368 4.34 17.81 -20.74
C TRP A 368 5.58 18.54 -20.20
N PRO A 369 5.91 19.77 -20.64
CA PRO A 369 7.06 20.49 -20.08
C PRO A 369 6.94 20.70 -18.56
N LYS A 370 5.74 21.07 -18.09
CA LYS A 370 5.44 21.32 -16.67
C LYS A 370 5.38 20.01 -15.88
N ILE A 371 4.82 18.94 -16.46
CA ILE A 371 4.85 17.60 -15.86
C ILE A 371 6.30 17.18 -15.65
N LYS A 372 7.16 17.26 -16.67
CA LYS A 372 8.59 16.91 -16.57
C LYS A 372 9.29 17.69 -15.46
N GLU A 373 9.03 18.99 -15.36
CA GLU A 373 9.59 19.84 -14.31
C GLU A 373 9.16 19.36 -12.91
N ARG A 374 7.86 19.16 -12.68
CA ARG A 374 7.32 18.76 -11.36
C ARG A 374 7.79 17.37 -10.93
N VAL A 375 7.71 16.38 -11.82
CA VAL A 375 8.00 14.99 -11.45
C VAL A 375 9.49 14.70 -11.30
N LYS A 376 10.36 15.49 -11.96
CA LYS A 376 11.81 15.32 -11.87
C LYS A 376 12.33 15.45 -10.43
N ASP A 377 11.81 16.42 -9.69
CA ASP A 377 12.20 16.60 -8.29
C ASP A 377 11.57 15.54 -7.39
N GLN A 378 10.36 15.07 -7.73
CA GLN A 378 9.68 14.03 -6.96
C GLN A 378 10.36 12.67 -7.06
N LEU A 379 10.77 12.26 -8.27
CA LEU A 379 11.26 10.92 -8.56
C LEU A 379 12.70 10.68 -8.08
N VAL A 380 13.03 9.40 -7.86
CA VAL A 380 14.40 8.89 -7.79
C VAL A 380 14.66 7.97 -8.99
N SER A 381 15.93 7.77 -9.36
CA SER A 381 16.27 6.82 -10.41
C SER A 381 15.91 5.39 -9.99
N PRO A 382 15.67 4.47 -10.95
CA PRO A 382 15.38 3.07 -10.61
C PRO A 382 16.55 2.40 -9.86
N GLU A 383 17.81 2.75 -10.15
CA GLU A 383 18.98 2.27 -9.40
C GLU A 383 18.97 2.76 -7.95
N GLU A 384 18.59 4.02 -7.72
CA GLU A 384 18.48 4.58 -6.38
C GLU A 384 17.35 3.91 -5.59
N ALA A 385 16.18 3.71 -6.21
CA ALA A 385 15.08 2.95 -5.59
C ALA A 385 15.51 1.52 -5.23
N ALA A 386 16.21 0.83 -6.13
CA ALA A 386 16.72 -0.52 -5.89
C ALA A 386 17.76 -0.54 -4.77
N ARG A 387 18.66 0.45 -4.72
CA ARG A 387 19.66 0.60 -3.65
C ARG A 387 19.01 0.85 -2.29
N MET A 388 18.02 1.73 -2.21
CA MET A 388 17.25 2.02 -1.01
C MET A 388 16.58 0.75 -0.46
N LEU A 389 15.92 -0.03 -1.32
CA LEU A 389 15.29 -1.30 -0.97
C LEU A 389 16.33 -2.34 -0.51
N LYS A 390 17.46 -2.47 -1.23
CA LYS A 390 18.57 -3.36 -0.87
C LYS A 390 19.15 -3.03 0.50
N ASP A 391 19.36 -1.75 0.79
CA ASP A 391 19.86 -1.27 2.08
C ASP A 391 18.86 -1.55 3.21
N ALA A 392 17.55 -1.45 2.92
CA ALA A 392 16.45 -1.81 3.82
C ALA A 392 16.20 -3.33 3.92
N LYS A 393 16.97 -4.15 3.19
CA LYS A 393 16.83 -5.61 3.09
C LYS A 393 15.45 -6.05 2.57
N ALA A 394 14.83 -5.23 1.71
CA ALA A 394 13.63 -5.56 0.96
C ALA A 394 14.00 -6.06 -0.45
N PRO A 395 13.14 -6.86 -1.11
CA PRO A 395 13.33 -7.23 -2.51
C PRO A 395 13.31 -6.01 -3.43
N TYR A 396 14.26 -5.98 -4.37
CA TYR A 396 14.46 -4.87 -5.33
C TYR A 396 14.54 -5.35 -6.79
N HIS A 397 14.34 -6.64 -7.03
CA HIS A 397 14.43 -7.26 -8.35
C HIS A 397 13.41 -8.41 -8.46
N PRO A 398 12.76 -8.62 -9.64
CA PRO A 398 11.75 -9.67 -9.82
C PRO A 398 12.22 -11.08 -9.47
N GLU A 399 13.48 -11.44 -9.75
CA GLU A 399 14.03 -12.76 -9.39
C GLU A 399 14.03 -13.02 -7.88
N MET A 400 14.15 -11.98 -7.04
CA MET A 400 14.11 -12.13 -5.57
C MET A 400 12.73 -12.52 -5.04
N ILE A 401 11.69 -12.33 -5.85
CA ILE A 401 10.33 -12.75 -5.57
C ILE A 401 9.89 -13.86 -6.53
N GLU A 402 10.81 -14.57 -7.19
CA GLU A 402 10.51 -15.69 -8.10
C GLU A 402 9.55 -15.33 -9.26
N ILE A 403 9.65 -14.11 -9.80
CA ILE A 403 8.99 -13.73 -11.05
C ILE A 403 10.00 -13.89 -12.21
N ASP A 404 9.64 -14.70 -13.20
CA ASP A 404 10.43 -14.87 -14.42
C ASP A 404 10.31 -13.67 -15.38
N TRP A 405 11.22 -13.60 -16.35
CA TRP A 405 11.35 -12.47 -17.28
C TRP A 405 10.13 -12.26 -18.18
N ASP A 406 9.52 -13.32 -18.70
CA ASP A 406 8.36 -13.23 -19.59
C ASP A 406 7.14 -12.72 -18.82
N ARG A 407 6.91 -13.29 -17.61
CA ARG A 407 5.86 -12.84 -16.70
C ARG A 407 6.08 -11.41 -16.24
N PHE A 408 7.32 -11.03 -15.91
CA PHE A 408 7.64 -9.68 -15.47
C PHE A 408 7.39 -8.64 -16.58
N ARG A 409 7.81 -8.96 -17.80
CA ARG A 409 7.55 -8.14 -18.98
C ARG A 409 6.05 -7.96 -19.22
N LEU A 410 5.29 -9.06 -19.20
CA LEU A 410 3.83 -9.01 -19.33
C LEU A 410 3.14 -8.23 -18.19
N THR A 411 3.72 -8.24 -16.99
CA THR A 411 3.18 -7.51 -15.84
C THR A 411 3.12 -5.99 -16.12
N HIS A 412 4.04 -5.44 -16.90
CA HIS A 412 4.03 -4.01 -17.24
C HIS A 412 2.73 -3.61 -17.97
N THR A 413 2.25 -4.46 -18.88
CA THR A 413 0.96 -4.27 -19.55
C THR A 413 -0.21 -4.55 -18.59
N LYS A 414 -0.15 -5.64 -17.82
CA LYS A 414 -1.23 -6.02 -16.89
C LYS A 414 -1.48 -4.97 -15.80
N ALA A 415 -0.41 -4.34 -15.28
CA ALA A 415 -0.51 -3.33 -14.22
C ALA A 415 -1.40 -2.14 -14.64
N GLN A 416 -1.31 -1.74 -15.92
CA GLN A 416 -2.15 -0.67 -16.47
C GLN A 416 -3.64 -1.03 -16.43
N GLN A 417 -4.00 -2.30 -16.53
CA GLN A 417 -5.37 -2.74 -16.80
C GLN A 417 -6.23 -2.97 -15.55
N ILE A 418 -5.63 -3.06 -14.36
CA ILE A 418 -6.31 -3.60 -13.18
C ILE A 418 -6.95 -2.57 -12.25
N ARG A 419 -6.76 -1.27 -12.49
CA ARG A 419 -7.29 -0.18 -11.66
C ARG A 419 -7.72 1.01 -12.53
N PRO A 420 -8.72 1.80 -12.09
CA PRO A 420 -9.18 2.98 -12.81
C PRO A 420 -8.27 4.21 -12.61
N ARG A 421 -7.28 4.12 -11.73
CA ARG A 421 -6.34 5.21 -11.44
C ARG A 421 -5.51 5.54 -12.68
N TYR A 422 -5.30 6.84 -12.91
CA TYR A 422 -4.47 7.36 -13.99
C TYR A 422 -3.03 7.55 -13.50
N THR A 423 -2.09 6.89 -14.17
CA THR A 423 -0.66 6.83 -13.84
C THR A 423 0.18 7.04 -15.09
N VAL A 424 1.51 6.97 -14.98
CA VAL A 424 2.41 6.96 -16.13
C VAL A 424 2.07 5.88 -17.16
N LEU A 425 1.57 4.72 -16.72
CA LEU A 425 1.15 3.64 -17.61
C LEU A 425 0.00 4.06 -18.54
N ASP A 426 -0.87 4.94 -18.06
CA ASP A 426 -2.04 5.40 -18.81
C ASP A 426 -1.68 6.48 -19.82
N VAL A 427 -0.70 7.34 -19.52
CA VAL A 427 -0.12 8.25 -20.54
C VAL A 427 0.49 7.46 -21.68
N LEU A 428 1.24 6.40 -21.35
CA LEU A 428 1.85 5.53 -22.35
C LEU A 428 0.80 4.76 -23.16
N ALA A 429 -0.31 4.36 -22.55
CA ALA A 429 -1.44 3.76 -23.24
C ALA A 429 -2.13 4.77 -24.19
N ASP A 430 -2.47 5.97 -23.69
CA ASP A 430 -3.11 7.03 -24.47
C ASP A 430 -2.26 7.46 -25.68
N THR A 431 -0.94 7.52 -25.51
CA THR A 431 0.01 7.89 -26.58
C THR A 431 0.38 6.75 -27.52
N GLY A 432 -0.07 5.51 -27.24
CA GLY A 432 0.30 4.32 -28.02
C GLY A 432 1.76 3.89 -27.86
N MET A 433 2.46 4.37 -26.82
CA MET A 433 3.91 4.17 -26.62
C MET A 433 4.25 3.12 -25.55
N LEU A 434 3.24 2.52 -24.89
CA LEU A 434 3.47 1.53 -23.81
C LEU A 434 4.32 0.34 -24.25
N ASP A 435 3.97 -0.32 -25.36
CA ASP A 435 4.70 -1.49 -25.84
C ASP A 435 6.14 -1.11 -26.24
N GLU A 436 6.36 0.07 -26.83
CA GLU A 436 7.69 0.59 -27.17
C GLU A 436 8.55 0.83 -25.93
N VAL A 437 8.00 1.46 -24.88
CA VAL A 437 8.71 1.68 -23.62
C VAL A 437 9.07 0.36 -22.96
N ILE A 438 8.18 -0.63 -22.98
CA ILE A 438 8.47 -1.97 -22.46
C ILE A 438 9.61 -2.62 -23.27
N GLU A 439 9.63 -2.52 -24.60
CA GLU A 439 10.77 -3.03 -25.39
C GLU A 439 12.09 -2.34 -25.02
N ARG A 440 12.10 -1.00 -24.88
CA ARG A 440 13.30 -0.25 -24.49
C ARG A 440 13.81 -0.65 -23.11
N LEU A 441 12.91 -0.84 -22.14
CA LEU A 441 13.28 -1.25 -20.78
C LEU A 441 13.99 -2.62 -20.75
N PHE A 442 13.58 -3.55 -21.60
CA PHE A 442 14.11 -4.92 -21.66
C PHE A 442 15.19 -5.12 -22.74
N ALA A 443 15.48 -4.11 -23.56
CA ALA A 443 16.61 -4.10 -24.48
C ALA A 443 17.94 -4.22 -23.71
N ALA A 444 19.00 -4.68 -24.38
CA ALA A 444 20.29 -4.95 -23.73
C ALA A 444 20.91 -3.72 -23.02
N ASP A 445 20.63 -2.52 -23.52
CA ASP A 445 21.04 -1.24 -22.94
C ASP A 445 19.95 -0.55 -22.10
N GLY A 446 18.74 -1.13 -22.04
CA GLY A 446 17.66 -0.74 -21.15
C GLY A 446 17.96 -1.07 -19.69
N TYR A 447 17.13 -0.53 -18.77
CA TYR A 447 17.32 -0.73 -17.33
C TYR A 447 17.37 -2.22 -16.97
N TRP A 448 16.40 -3.01 -17.44
CA TRP A 448 16.33 -4.44 -17.11
C TRP A 448 17.36 -5.28 -17.88
N GLY A 449 17.78 -4.84 -19.07
CA GLY A 449 18.87 -5.50 -19.80
C GLY A 449 20.22 -5.35 -19.10
N LYS A 450 20.48 -4.18 -18.49
CA LYS A 450 21.66 -3.92 -17.67
C LYS A 450 21.60 -4.62 -16.31
N HIS A 451 20.43 -4.65 -15.68
CA HIS A 451 20.21 -5.25 -14.37
C HIS A 451 19.47 -6.58 -14.51
N ARG A 452 20.07 -7.54 -15.23
CA ARG A 452 19.43 -8.84 -15.50
C ARG A 452 19.34 -9.74 -14.28
N HIS A 453 20.19 -9.49 -13.28
CA HIS A 453 20.20 -10.20 -12.01
C HIS A 453 20.36 -9.20 -10.87
N PRO A 454 19.95 -9.54 -9.64
CA PRO A 454 20.06 -8.64 -8.48
C PRO A 454 21.49 -8.14 -8.19
N GLU A 455 22.52 -8.89 -8.62
CA GLU A 455 23.93 -8.56 -8.42
C GLU A 455 24.62 -7.97 -9.66
N ALA A 456 23.89 -7.84 -10.78
CA ALA A 456 24.43 -7.39 -12.07
C ALA A 456 24.57 -5.87 -12.17
#